data_AF-A0A849R196-F1
#
_entry.id   AF-A0A849R196-F1
#
_cell.length_a   1.000
_cell.length_b   1.000
_cell.length_c   1.000
_cell.angle_alpha   90.00
_cell.angle_beta   90.00
_cell.angle_gamma   90.00
#
_symmetry.space_group_name_H-M   'P 1'
#
loop_
_entity.id
_entity.type
_entity.pdbx_description
1 polymer ?
#
loop_
_entity_poly.entity_id
_entity_poly.type
_entity_poly.pdbx_seq_one_letter_code
_entity_poly.pdbx_strand_id
1 'polypeptide(L)'
;TSSAAVDTTNSTAITSYNVQKHTKYMSDIMREMESLESYGYKFSVIPAYDSDGSLTSVPCSWQPVTQTVNTQVQIIEGTPRLISATFTDSIEKVVEHVVVYGTSGTPQKSGSSVDGSPSYNTRYHIEVDSTLASASLCDDLSAAIRSRFGSNLISGNIRIHGTPHIDIGDLVYVKIPSIELNGATIDGNYRVKSLDHSVTTKGWFTDLEVGELIESPASMLAGFHAANRLTDAQFID
;
A
#
# COMPACT_ATOMS: atom_id res chain seq x y z
N THR A 1 -17.48 14.69 21.46
CA THR A 1 -17.57 14.59 19.99
C THR A 1 -16.57 13.52 19.56
N SER A 2 -17.04 12.37 19.07
CA SER A 2 -16.13 11.30 18.64
C SER A 2 -15.37 11.76 17.40
N SER A 3 -14.08 12.04 17.53
CA SER A 3 -13.18 12.21 16.39
C SER A 3 -13.24 10.92 15.56
N ALA A 4 -13.56 11.05 14.27
CA ALA A 4 -13.52 9.90 13.36
C ALA A 4 -12.11 9.28 13.36
N ALA A 5 -12.03 7.95 13.36
CA ALA A 5 -10.74 7.23 13.34
C ALA A 5 -9.98 7.35 12.00
N VAL A 6 -10.65 7.90 10.98
CA VAL A 6 -10.13 8.08 9.61
C VAL A 6 -10.32 9.53 9.21
N ASP A 7 -9.22 10.17 8.83
CA ASP A 7 -9.23 11.51 8.24
C ASP A 7 -9.53 11.40 6.74
N THR A 8 -10.67 11.94 6.32
CA THR A 8 -11.15 11.91 4.93
C THR A 8 -10.91 13.23 4.19
N THR A 9 -10.41 14.25 4.88
CA THR A 9 -10.43 15.65 4.41
C THR A 9 -9.61 15.89 3.15
N ASN A 10 -8.66 14.99 2.85
CA ASN A 10 -7.79 15.02 1.67
C ASN A 10 -7.79 13.72 0.86
N SER A 11 -8.76 12.82 1.09
CA SER A 11 -8.84 11.53 0.40
C SER A 11 -9.95 11.52 -0.64
N THR A 12 -9.61 11.24 -1.91
CA THR A 12 -10.60 10.83 -2.92
C THR A 12 -10.91 9.33 -2.85
N ALA A 13 -10.15 8.56 -2.05
CA ALA A 13 -10.17 7.11 -2.03
C ALA A 13 -11.22 6.52 -1.07
N ILE A 14 -11.60 7.24 0.01
CA ILE A 14 -12.67 6.83 0.93
C ILE A 14 -13.52 8.05 1.27
N THR A 15 -14.57 8.28 0.49
CA THR A 15 -15.58 9.33 0.78
C THR A 15 -16.70 8.82 1.69
N SER A 16 -16.80 7.51 1.87
CA SER A 16 -17.69 6.85 2.84
C SER A 16 -17.21 5.41 3.10
N TYR A 17 -16.87 5.06 4.34
CA TYR A 17 -16.71 3.66 4.75
C TYR A 17 -18.10 3.11 5.12
N ASN A 18 -18.89 2.81 4.08
CA ASN A 18 -20.28 2.40 4.21
C ASN A 18 -20.35 0.90 4.46
N VAL A 19 -20.11 0.47 5.70
CA VAL A 19 -20.43 -0.89 6.14
C VAL A 19 -21.82 -0.90 6.73
N GLN A 20 -22.64 -1.90 6.39
CA GLN A 20 -23.84 -2.17 7.16
C GLN A 20 -23.46 -2.26 8.64
N LYS A 21 -24.20 -1.54 9.48
CA LYS A 21 -23.86 -1.25 10.89
C LYS A 21 -23.70 -2.49 11.79
N HIS A 22 -23.81 -3.71 11.25
CA HIS A 22 -23.88 -4.97 11.99
C HIS A 22 -23.16 -6.17 11.33
N THR A 23 -22.34 -5.98 10.28
CA THR A 23 -21.70 -7.11 9.57
C THR A 23 -20.18 -7.17 9.63
N LYS A 24 -19.49 -6.12 10.09
CA LYS A 24 -18.04 -6.15 10.34
C LYS A 24 -17.70 -5.59 11.72
N TYR A 25 -16.78 -6.25 12.42
CA TYR A 25 -16.26 -5.75 13.68
C TYR A 25 -15.22 -4.67 13.41
N MET A 26 -15.05 -3.73 14.35
CA MET A 26 -13.98 -2.72 14.29
C MET A 26 -12.58 -3.35 14.12
N SER A 27 -12.39 -4.55 14.67
CA SER A 27 -11.17 -5.34 14.49
C SER A 27 -10.91 -5.73 13.04
N ASP A 28 -11.97 -6.00 12.27
CA ASP A 28 -11.84 -6.37 10.84
C ASP A 28 -11.47 -5.12 10.02
N ILE A 29 -12.08 -3.97 10.36
CA ILE A 29 -11.73 -2.67 9.76
C ILE A 29 -10.27 -2.32 10.04
N MET A 30 -9.82 -2.47 11.29
CA MET A 30 -8.43 -2.20 11.65
C MET A 30 -7.47 -3.15 10.95
N ARG A 31 -7.78 -4.45 10.87
CA ARG A 31 -6.97 -5.43 10.14
C ARG A 31 -6.90 -5.11 8.64
N GLU A 32 -8.02 -4.68 8.05
CA GLU A 32 -8.06 -4.22 6.66
C GLU A 32 -7.19 -2.97 6.47
N MET A 33 -7.27 -1.98 7.37
CA MET A 33 -6.46 -0.77 7.31
C MET A 33 -4.97 -1.03 7.53
N GLU A 34 -4.61 -1.93 8.46
CA GLU A 34 -3.24 -2.41 8.67
C GLU A 34 -2.71 -3.12 7.41
N SER A 35 -3.53 -3.92 6.73
CA SER A 35 -3.15 -4.55 5.45
C SER A 35 -2.92 -3.54 4.32
N LEU A 36 -3.49 -2.35 4.44
CA LEU A 36 -3.38 -1.23 3.51
C LEU A 36 -2.35 -0.17 3.95
N GLU A 37 -1.73 -0.37 5.11
CA GLU A 37 -0.72 0.53 5.65
C GLU A 37 0.45 0.64 4.68
N SER A 38 0.94 1.86 4.49
CA SER A 38 1.98 2.22 3.52
C SER A 38 1.58 2.17 2.05
N TYR A 39 0.35 1.77 1.70
CA TYR A 39 -0.09 1.72 0.30
C TYR A 39 -1.03 2.86 -0.05
N GLY A 40 -2.05 3.11 0.78
CA GLY A 40 -3.00 4.22 0.58
C GLY A 40 -3.22 5.07 1.83
N TYR A 41 -2.97 4.48 3.00
CA TYR A 41 -3.08 5.15 4.29
C TYR A 41 -1.87 4.82 5.15
N LYS A 42 -1.56 5.72 6.07
CA LYS A 42 -0.58 5.50 7.14
C LYS A 42 -1.27 5.66 8.48
N PHE A 43 -0.91 4.81 9.42
CA PHE A 43 -1.26 5.06 10.81
C PHE A 43 -0.37 6.18 11.33
N SER A 44 -0.95 7.21 11.91
CA SER A 44 -0.18 8.34 12.43
C SER A 44 -0.79 8.86 13.71
N VAL A 45 0.09 9.36 14.55
CA VAL A 45 -0.26 9.96 15.82
C VAL A 45 -0.10 11.46 15.64
N ILE A 46 -1.20 12.20 15.68
CA ILE A 46 -1.21 13.63 15.35
C ILE A 46 -1.31 14.41 16.65
N PRO A 47 -0.24 15.09 17.11
CA PRO A 47 -0.34 15.94 18.29
C PRO A 47 -1.26 17.14 17.98
N ALA A 48 -2.29 17.31 18.81
CA ALA A 48 -3.16 18.47 18.79
C ALA A 48 -2.69 19.46 19.87
N TYR A 49 -2.50 20.70 19.46
CA TYR A 49 -2.10 21.81 20.32
C TYR A 49 -3.26 22.79 20.48
N ASP A 50 -3.39 23.40 21.66
CA ASP A 50 -4.32 24.51 21.86
C ASP A 50 -3.77 25.83 21.28
N SER A 51 -4.56 26.90 21.43
CA SER A 51 -4.18 28.25 20.95
C SER A 51 -2.92 28.80 21.61
N ASP A 52 -2.56 28.29 22.79
CA ASP A 52 -1.40 28.72 23.56
C ASP A 52 -0.16 27.87 23.23
N GLY A 53 -0.28 26.91 22.29
CA GLY A 53 0.78 26.01 21.87
C GLY A 53 1.04 24.85 22.82
N SER A 54 0.16 24.62 23.81
CA SER A 54 0.27 23.50 24.73
C SER A 54 -0.35 22.23 24.12
N LEU A 55 0.32 21.09 24.30
CA LEU A 55 -0.16 19.80 23.83
C LEU A 55 -1.44 19.40 24.59
N THR A 56 -2.56 19.26 23.89
CA THR A 56 -3.86 18.92 24.49
C THR A 56 -4.25 17.47 24.29
N SER A 57 -4.01 16.91 23.11
CA SER A 57 -4.30 15.50 22.85
C SER A 57 -3.40 14.93 21.76
N VAL A 58 -3.34 13.61 21.70
CA VAL A 58 -2.48 12.87 20.79
C VAL A 58 -3.32 11.78 20.12
N PRO A 59 -4.35 12.14 19.31
CA PRO A 59 -5.18 11.17 18.63
C PRO A 59 -4.39 10.33 17.63
N CYS A 60 -4.67 9.04 17.63
CA CYS A 60 -4.29 8.15 16.54
C CYS A 60 -5.29 8.31 15.39
N SER A 61 -4.79 8.42 14.17
CA SER A 61 -5.63 8.52 12.96
C SER A 61 -4.96 7.80 11.80
N TRP A 62 -5.80 7.17 10.97
CA TRP A 62 -5.39 6.78 9.63
C TRP A 62 -5.44 8.00 8.71
N GLN A 63 -4.33 8.32 8.06
CA GLN A 63 -4.22 9.45 7.13
C GLN A 63 -3.91 8.94 5.73
N PRO A 64 -4.47 9.55 4.67
CA PRO A 64 -4.09 9.19 3.31
C PRO A 64 -2.60 9.47 3.09
N VAL A 65 -1.90 8.59 2.38
CA VAL A 65 -0.52 8.84 1.95
C VAL A 65 -0.49 9.73 0.71
N THR A 66 0.47 10.63 0.67
CA THR A 66 0.67 11.57 -0.44
C THR A 66 0.95 10.82 -1.74
N GLN A 67 0.23 11.11 -2.83
CA GLN A 67 0.49 10.49 -4.14
C GLN A 67 1.49 11.28 -4.99
N THR A 68 1.90 12.46 -4.54
CA THR A 68 2.89 13.29 -5.22
C THR A 68 4.29 12.96 -4.76
N VAL A 69 5.24 12.86 -5.69
CA VAL A 69 6.64 12.70 -5.34
C VAL A 69 7.11 13.91 -4.52
N ASN A 70 7.75 13.64 -3.40
CA ASN A 70 8.43 14.64 -2.59
C ASN A 70 9.67 15.12 -3.36
N THR A 71 9.57 16.30 -3.96
CA THR A 71 10.64 16.88 -4.78
C THR A 71 11.81 17.44 -3.95
N GLN A 72 11.65 17.57 -2.63
CA GLN A 72 12.70 18.05 -1.73
C GLN A 72 13.73 16.94 -1.41
N VAL A 73 13.35 15.69 -1.62
CA VAL A 73 14.19 14.52 -1.36
C VAL A 73 14.23 13.61 -2.59
N GLN A 74 15.39 13.61 -3.24
CA GLN A 74 15.73 12.66 -4.30
C GLN A 74 16.97 11.88 -3.87
N ILE A 75 16.97 10.59 -4.15
CA ILE A 75 18.01 9.66 -3.75
C ILE A 75 18.68 9.15 -5.02
N ILE A 76 19.78 9.80 -5.40
CA ILE A 76 20.48 9.52 -6.65
C ILE A 76 21.92 9.14 -6.31
N GLU A 77 22.40 8.04 -6.87
CA GLU A 77 23.79 7.63 -6.71
C GLU A 77 24.77 8.67 -7.28
N GLY A 78 25.91 8.84 -6.62
CA GLY A 78 26.89 9.88 -6.95
C GLY A 78 26.55 11.26 -6.40
N THR A 79 25.39 11.44 -5.76
CA THR A 79 25.11 12.69 -5.02
C THR A 79 25.73 12.64 -3.61
N PRO A 80 26.19 13.78 -3.07
CA PRO A 80 26.75 13.82 -1.70
C PRO A 80 25.76 13.45 -0.59
N ARG A 81 24.46 13.36 -0.91
CA ARG A 81 23.40 13.10 0.07
C ARG A 81 23.25 11.61 0.39
N LEU A 82 23.53 10.75 -0.58
CA LEU A 82 23.45 9.29 -0.43
C LEU A 82 24.72 8.77 0.26
N ILE A 83 24.55 8.01 1.34
CA ILE A 83 25.65 7.37 2.07
C ILE A 83 25.76 5.90 1.66
N SER A 84 24.63 5.19 1.69
CA SER A 84 24.55 3.79 1.26
C SER A 84 23.13 3.44 0.87
N ALA A 85 23.00 2.47 -0.01
CA ALA A 85 21.71 1.87 -0.33
C ALA A 85 21.90 0.39 -0.67
N THR A 86 20.93 -0.42 -0.27
CA THR A 86 20.89 -1.85 -0.58
C THR A 86 19.46 -2.19 -0.98
N PHE A 87 19.31 -2.85 -2.12
CA PHE A 87 18.01 -3.26 -2.64
C PHE A 87 17.93 -4.76 -2.76
N THR A 88 16.77 -5.30 -2.45
CA THR A 88 16.44 -6.70 -2.62
C THR A 88 15.23 -6.82 -3.54
N ASP A 89 15.31 -7.80 -4.42
CA ASP A 89 14.19 -8.31 -5.19
C ASP A 89 13.59 -9.48 -4.41
N SER A 90 12.34 -9.34 -3.98
CA SER A 90 11.59 -10.42 -3.36
C SER A 90 10.62 -11.04 -4.37
N ILE A 91 10.92 -12.30 -4.71
CA ILE A 91 9.99 -13.15 -5.45
C ILE A 91 8.96 -13.81 -4.53
N GLU A 92 9.10 -13.77 -3.20
CA GLU A 92 8.29 -14.59 -2.27
C GLU A 92 6.79 -14.37 -2.42
N LYS A 93 6.39 -13.13 -2.68
CA LYS A 93 4.99 -12.73 -2.85
C LYS A 93 4.52 -12.74 -4.30
N VAL A 94 5.35 -13.23 -5.24
CA VAL A 94 5.00 -13.28 -6.65
C VAL A 94 3.94 -14.35 -6.89
N VAL A 95 2.93 -14.01 -7.67
CA VAL A 95 1.81 -14.87 -8.05
C VAL A 95 1.64 -14.82 -9.56
N GLU A 96 1.79 -15.97 -10.21
CA GLU A 96 1.68 -16.09 -11.67
C GLU A 96 0.29 -16.57 -12.09
N HIS A 97 -0.41 -17.31 -11.23
CA HIS A 97 -1.76 -17.77 -11.48
C HIS A 97 -2.66 -17.44 -10.29
N VAL A 98 -3.64 -16.58 -10.52
CA VAL A 98 -4.69 -16.25 -9.55
C VAL A 98 -5.99 -16.92 -9.99
N VAL A 99 -6.65 -17.63 -9.08
CA VAL A 99 -8.03 -18.09 -9.24
C VAL A 99 -8.86 -17.51 -8.10
N VAL A 100 -9.97 -16.87 -8.44
CA VAL A 100 -10.94 -16.34 -7.49
C VAL A 100 -12.22 -17.13 -7.62
N TYR A 101 -12.73 -17.64 -6.51
CA TYR A 101 -14.03 -18.29 -6.42
C TYR A 101 -15.05 -17.37 -5.72
N GLY A 102 -16.15 -17.11 -6.41
CA GLY A 102 -17.27 -16.30 -5.92
C GLY A 102 -18.31 -17.08 -5.14
N THR A 103 -19.55 -16.57 -5.13
CA THR A 103 -20.71 -17.20 -4.48
C THR A 103 -20.83 -18.71 -4.81
N SER A 104 -21.03 -19.52 -3.77
CA SER A 104 -21.23 -20.96 -3.88
C SER A 104 -22.47 -21.29 -4.71
N GLY A 105 -22.38 -22.25 -5.63
CA GLY A 105 -23.50 -22.68 -6.47
C GLY A 105 -23.08 -23.72 -7.51
N THR A 106 -24.00 -24.08 -8.41
CA THR A 106 -23.72 -25.00 -9.53
C THR A 106 -24.11 -24.34 -10.86
N PRO A 107 -23.15 -23.86 -11.68
CA PRO A 107 -21.71 -23.80 -11.42
C PRO A 107 -21.33 -22.68 -10.42
N GLN A 108 -20.29 -22.91 -9.63
CA GLN A 108 -19.67 -21.89 -8.78
C GLN A 108 -19.14 -20.77 -9.66
N LYS A 109 -19.33 -19.51 -9.25
CA LYS A 109 -18.75 -18.38 -9.98
C LYS A 109 -17.23 -18.38 -9.78
N SER A 110 -16.49 -18.16 -10.85
CA SER A 110 -15.02 -18.13 -10.78
C SER A 110 -14.46 -17.20 -11.85
N GLY A 111 -13.28 -16.68 -11.59
CA GLY A 111 -12.45 -15.96 -12.54
C GLY A 111 -10.99 -16.32 -12.34
N SER A 112 -10.17 -16.15 -13.38
CA SER A 112 -8.74 -16.42 -13.28
C SER A 112 -7.90 -15.47 -14.11
N SER A 113 -6.68 -15.23 -13.63
CA SER A 113 -5.68 -14.44 -14.31
C SER A 113 -4.33 -15.17 -14.26
N VAL A 114 -3.71 -15.32 -15.43
CA VAL A 114 -2.45 -16.06 -15.61
C VAL A 114 -1.43 -15.15 -16.26
N ASP A 115 -0.19 -15.14 -15.79
CA ASP A 115 0.94 -14.61 -16.54
C ASP A 115 1.44 -15.65 -17.56
N GLY A 116 1.57 -15.23 -18.81
CA GLY A 116 2.03 -16.08 -19.91
C GLY A 116 3.55 -16.24 -19.95
N SER A 117 4.30 -15.46 -19.18
CA SER A 117 5.76 -15.55 -19.07
C SER A 117 6.16 -16.50 -17.94
N PRO A 118 6.79 -17.66 -18.22
CA PRO A 118 7.29 -18.55 -17.19
C PRO A 118 8.65 -18.02 -16.73
N SER A 119 8.66 -16.94 -15.95
CA SER A 119 9.90 -16.47 -15.32
C SER A 119 10.24 -17.31 -14.09
N TYR A 120 9.23 -17.94 -13.44
CA TYR A 120 9.40 -18.78 -12.26
C TYR A 120 8.61 -20.10 -12.36
N ASN A 121 8.81 -21.00 -11.39
CA ASN A 121 7.93 -22.16 -11.22
C ASN A 121 6.52 -21.65 -10.87
N THR A 122 5.53 -22.04 -11.66
CA THR A 122 4.15 -21.54 -11.58
C THR A 122 3.65 -21.43 -10.15
N ARG A 123 3.49 -20.19 -9.65
CA ARG A 123 2.96 -19.90 -8.32
C ARG A 123 1.47 -19.63 -8.37
N TYR A 124 0.72 -20.41 -7.60
CA TYR A 124 -0.73 -20.35 -7.54
C TYR A 124 -1.20 -19.57 -6.31
N HIS A 125 -2.22 -18.74 -6.52
CA HIS A 125 -3.01 -18.13 -5.47
C HIS A 125 -4.48 -18.45 -5.70
N ILE A 126 -5.14 -18.92 -4.66
CA ILE A 126 -6.57 -19.22 -4.67
C ILE A 126 -7.24 -18.37 -3.61
N GLU A 127 -8.17 -17.53 -4.04
CA GLU A 127 -9.00 -16.70 -3.17
C GLU A 127 -10.44 -17.20 -3.24
N VAL A 128 -11.13 -17.21 -2.10
CA VAL A 128 -12.55 -17.59 -2.03
C VAL A 128 -13.32 -16.47 -1.36
N ASP A 129 -14.15 -15.78 -2.13
CA ASP A 129 -15.02 -14.72 -1.65
C ASP A 129 -16.47 -14.97 -2.07
N SER A 130 -17.24 -15.52 -1.13
CA SER A 130 -18.66 -15.84 -1.36
C SER A 130 -19.55 -14.62 -1.68
N THR A 131 -19.05 -13.39 -1.47
CA THR A 131 -19.78 -12.15 -1.76
C THR A 131 -19.76 -11.77 -3.24
N LEU A 132 -18.83 -12.33 -4.04
CA LEU A 132 -18.73 -12.05 -5.46
C LEU A 132 -19.83 -12.80 -6.24
N ALA A 133 -20.90 -12.09 -6.55
CA ALA A 133 -22.10 -12.64 -7.18
C ALA A 133 -21.97 -12.94 -8.69
N SER A 134 -20.88 -12.53 -9.33
CA SER A 134 -20.68 -12.70 -10.79
C SER A 134 -19.27 -13.16 -11.15
N ALA A 135 -19.15 -13.83 -12.30
CA ALA A 135 -17.85 -14.24 -12.84
C ALA A 135 -16.98 -13.02 -13.20
N SER A 136 -17.59 -11.96 -13.75
CA SER A 136 -16.87 -10.71 -14.08
C SER A 136 -16.18 -10.09 -12.87
N LEU A 137 -16.82 -10.10 -11.69
CA LEU A 137 -16.21 -9.58 -10.46
C LEU A 137 -15.05 -10.46 -9.99
N CYS A 138 -15.15 -11.77 -10.20
CA CYS A 138 -14.06 -12.70 -9.92
C CYS A 138 -12.88 -12.47 -10.89
N ASP A 139 -13.17 -12.21 -12.17
CA ASP A 139 -12.17 -11.86 -13.18
C ASP A 139 -11.45 -10.56 -12.82
N ASP A 140 -12.21 -9.50 -12.49
CA ASP A 140 -11.67 -8.20 -12.09
C ASP A 140 -10.77 -8.32 -10.85
N LEU A 141 -11.20 -9.09 -9.83
CA LEU A 141 -10.39 -9.33 -8.64
C LEU A 141 -9.14 -10.15 -8.96
N SER A 142 -9.26 -11.20 -9.76
CA SER A 142 -8.10 -12.03 -10.13
C SER A 142 -7.06 -11.25 -10.92
N ALA A 143 -7.50 -10.37 -11.83
CA ALA A 143 -6.65 -9.46 -12.58
C ALA A 143 -6.00 -8.41 -11.68
N ALA A 144 -6.73 -7.86 -10.70
CA ALA A 144 -6.19 -6.90 -9.74
C ALA A 144 -5.11 -7.52 -8.84
N ILE A 145 -5.35 -8.74 -8.31
CA ILE A 145 -4.36 -9.49 -7.53
C ILE A 145 -3.12 -9.78 -8.38
N ARG A 146 -3.29 -10.26 -9.62
CA ARG A 146 -2.17 -10.54 -10.52
C ARG A 146 -1.42 -9.27 -10.90
N SER A 147 -2.09 -8.15 -11.15
CA SER A 147 -1.42 -6.88 -11.44
C SER A 147 -0.57 -6.41 -10.25
N ARG A 148 -0.97 -6.74 -9.01
CA ARG A 148 -0.25 -6.38 -7.79
C ARG A 148 0.93 -7.28 -7.49
N PHE A 149 0.73 -8.59 -7.66
CA PHE A 149 1.66 -9.61 -7.20
C PHE A 149 2.30 -10.38 -8.35
N GLY A 150 2.01 -10.04 -9.60
CA GLY A 150 2.58 -10.72 -10.77
C GLY A 150 4.01 -10.31 -11.08
N SER A 151 4.52 -9.30 -10.38
CA SER A 151 5.88 -8.81 -10.54
C SER A 151 6.62 -8.88 -9.21
N ASN A 152 7.92 -9.09 -9.34
CA ASN A 152 8.87 -9.02 -8.25
C ASN A 152 8.73 -7.72 -7.49
N LEU A 153 8.70 -7.79 -6.15
CA LEU A 153 8.61 -6.59 -5.33
C LEU A 153 10.02 -6.11 -5.00
N ILE A 154 10.36 -4.91 -5.47
CA ILE A 154 11.61 -4.27 -5.13
C ILE A 154 11.44 -3.50 -3.81
N SER A 155 12.34 -3.78 -2.87
CA SER A 155 12.46 -3.02 -1.62
C SER A 155 13.91 -2.70 -1.32
N GLY A 156 14.16 -1.66 -0.54
CA GLY A 156 15.52 -1.30 -0.20
C GLY A 156 15.65 -0.55 1.11
N ASN A 157 16.85 -0.62 1.68
CA ASN A 157 17.26 0.19 2.81
C ASN A 157 18.23 1.25 2.30
N ILE A 158 17.97 2.51 2.62
CA ILE A 158 18.75 3.65 2.16
C ILE A 158 19.15 4.48 3.37
N ARG A 159 20.43 4.80 3.48
CA ARG A 159 20.95 5.79 4.43
C ARG A 159 21.37 7.04 3.69
N ILE A 160 20.84 8.18 4.12
CA ILE A 160 21.19 9.51 3.61
C ILE A 160 21.65 10.43 4.74
N HIS A 161 22.29 11.54 4.38
CA HIS A 161 22.49 12.64 5.32
C HIS A 161 21.15 13.19 5.81
N GLY A 162 21.11 13.55 7.09
CA GLY A 162 19.92 13.97 7.79
C GLY A 162 19.08 15.01 7.05
N THR A 163 17.79 14.71 6.90
CA THR A 163 16.82 15.60 6.24
C THR A 163 15.52 15.62 7.04
N PRO A 164 14.98 16.80 7.39
CA PRO A 164 13.72 16.90 8.12
C PRO A 164 12.50 16.90 7.19
N HIS A 165 12.72 16.81 5.87
CA HIS A 165 11.70 16.97 4.83
C HIS A 165 11.24 15.62 4.26
N ILE A 166 11.24 14.57 5.07
CA ILE A 166 10.78 13.24 4.65
C ILE A 166 9.94 12.66 5.77
N ASP A 167 8.77 12.14 5.40
CA ASP A 167 7.87 11.48 6.32
C ASP A 167 7.59 10.04 5.88
N ILE A 168 7.17 9.21 6.84
CA ILE A 168 6.61 7.90 6.52
C ILE A 168 5.43 8.10 5.57
N GLY A 169 5.37 7.26 4.53
CA GLY A 169 4.38 7.34 3.49
C GLY A 169 4.70 8.35 2.39
N ASP A 170 5.82 9.05 2.40
CA ASP A 170 6.22 9.89 1.25
C ASP A 170 6.63 9.05 0.03
N LEU A 171 6.45 9.61 -1.17
CA LEU A 171 7.09 9.09 -2.38
C LEU A 171 8.40 9.80 -2.61
N VAL A 172 9.49 9.04 -2.72
CA VAL A 172 10.82 9.54 -3.03
C VAL A 172 11.28 8.97 -4.36
N TYR A 173 11.89 9.82 -5.18
CA TYR A 173 12.53 9.36 -6.40
C TYR A 173 13.89 8.72 -6.07
N VAL A 174 14.10 7.49 -6.54
CA VAL A 174 15.32 6.73 -6.33
C VAL A 174 15.94 6.39 -7.69
N LYS A 175 17.24 6.71 -7.84
CA LYS A 175 18.04 6.36 -9.00
C LYS A 175 19.40 5.81 -8.59
N ILE A 176 19.55 4.49 -8.56
CA ILE A 176 20.75 3.78 -8.11
C ILE A 176 21.06 2.65 -9.11
N PRO A 177 22.16 2.69 -9.86
CA PRO A 177 22.62 1.55 -10.65
C PRO A 177 22.89 0.35 -9.73
N SER A 178 22.02 -0.67 -9.76
CA SER A 178 22.18 -1.86 -8.94
C SER A 178 22.96 -2.93 -9.69
N ILE A 179 24.12 -3.30 -9.15
CA ILE A 179 24.84 -4.51 -9.57
C ILE A 179 24.20 -5.79 -9.01
N GLU A 180 23.39 -5.69 -7.95
CA GLU A 180 22.78 -6.83 -7.25
C GLU A 180 21.44 -7.28 -7.88
N LEU A 181 20.87 -6.49 -8.80
CA LEU A 181 19.62 -6.80 -9.50
C LEU A 181 19.87 -7.24 -10.95
N ASN A 182 20.77 -8.20 -11.18
CA ASN A 182 21.11 -8.68 -12.53
C ASN A 182 21.51 -7.55 -13.52
N GLY A 183 22.06 -6.45 -13.01
CA GLY A 183 22.43 -5.27 -13.81
C GLY A 183 21.29 -4.29 -14.13
N ALA A 184 20.09 -4.48 -13.56
CA ALA A 184 18.99 -3.53 -13.68
C ALA A 184 19.21 -2.30 -12.80
N THR A 185 18.99 -1.12 -13.36
CA THR A 185 19.02 0.14 -12.62
C THR A 185 17.74 0.29 -11.80
N ILE A 186 17.87 0.60 -10.51
CA ILE A 186 16.75 1.13 -9.72
C ILE A 186 16.51 2.56 -10.21
N ASP A 187 15.43 2.80 -10.94
CA ASP A 187 15.03 4.11 -11.42
C ASP A 187 13.52 4.24 -11.32
N GLY A 188 13.04 4.89 -10.27
CA GLY A 188 11.60 4.97 -10.02
C GLY A 188 11.23 5.70 -8.73
N ASN A 189 9.92 5.77 -8.49
CA ASN A 189 9.37 6.33 -7.27
C ASN A 189 9.10 5.21 -6.26
N TYR A 190 9.64 5.36 -5.06
CA TYR A 190 9.50 4.40 -3.99
C TYR A 190 8.83 5.05 -2.79
N ARG A 191 7.99 4.27 -2.11
CA ARG A 191 7.29 4.68 -0.90
C ARG A 191 8.18 4.47 0.31
N VAL A 192 8.28 5.49 1.17
CA VAL A 192 8.92 5.36 2.49
C VAL A 192 7.99 4.57 3.41
N LYS A 193 8.43 3.38 3.83
CA LYS A 193 7.69 2.48 4.74
C LYS A 193 8.08 2.71 6.19
N SER A 194 9.38 2.87 6.45
CA SER A 194 9.90 3.20 7.76
C SER A 194 10.99 4.26 7.65
N LEU A 195 11.13 5.03 8.71
CA LEU A 195 11.99 6.21 8.79
C LEU A 195 12.61 6.26 10.18
N ASP A 196 13.93 6.37 10.24
CA ASP A 196 14.67 6.63 11.48
C ASP A 196 15.63 7.81 11.28
N HIS A 197 15.60 8.74 12.23
CA HIS A 197 16.54 9.86 12.27
C HIS A 197 17.51 9.66 13.43
N SER A 198 18.80 9.54 13.12
CA SER A 198 19.84 9.31 14.12
C SER A 198 20.89 10.42 14.10
N VAL A 199 21.24 10.93 15.28
CA VAL A 199 22.33 11.90 15.46
C VAL A 199 23.47 11.20 16.18
N THR A 200 24.63 11.16 15.55
CA THR A 200 25.83 10.50 16.07
C THR A 200 27.02 11.45 16.06
N THR A 201 28.15 11.02 16.62
CA THR A 201 29.41 11.77 16.51
C THR A 201 29.91 11.96 15.07
N LYS A 202 29.41 11.15 14.13
CA LYS A 202 29.75 11.23 12.70
C LYS A 202 28.83 12.15 11.91
N GLY A 203 27.74 12.64 12.52
CA GLY A 203 26.76 13.52 11.89
C GLY A 203 25.32 13.08 12.14
N TRP A 204 24.41 13.79 11.46
CA TRP A 204 22.98 13.49 11.42
C TRP A 204 22.66 12.66 10.17
N PHE A 205 21.92 11.57 10.37
CA PHE A 205 21.56 10.61 9.34
C PHE A 205 20.05 10.38 9.31
N THR A 206 19.59 9.89 8.18
CA THR A 206 18.23 9.43 7.98
C THR A 206 18.26 8.09 7.28
N ASP A 207 17.71 7.08 7.94
CA ASP A 207 17.58 5.72 7.46
C ASP A 207 16.14 5.51 6.97
N LEU A 208 16.03 4.99 5.75
CA LEU A 208 14.78 4.82 5.03
C LEU A 208 14.65 3.36 4.62
N GLU A 209 13.53 2.74 4.97
CA GLU A 209 13.08 1.54 4.28
C GLU A 209 12.11 1.98 3.19
N VAL A 210 12.41 1.65 1.95
CA VAL A 210 11.58 1.99 0.81
C VAL A 210 11.05 0.74 0.12
N GLY A 211 9.88 0.86 -0.51
CA GLY A 211 9.33 -0.19 -1.36
C GLY A 211 8.65 0.37 -2.60
N GLU A 212 8.61 -0.45 -3.63
CA GLU A 212 7.96 -0.10 -4.89
C GLU A 212 6.49 0.29 -4.68
N LEU A 213 6.03 1.25 -5.47
CA LEU A 213 4.64 1.65 -5.47
C LEU A 213 3.79 0.50 -6.00
N ILE A 214 2.83 0.05 -5.20
CA ILE A 214 1.76 -0.80 -5.72
C ILE A 214 0.74 0.14 -6.35
N GLU A 215 0.68 0.13 -7.68
CA GLU A 215 -0.18 1.03 -8.46
C GLU A 215 -1.64 0.88 -8.04
N SER A 216 -2.11 1.90 -7.32
CA SER A 216 -3.50 2.18 -6.97
C SER A 216 -4.12 1.38 -5.83
N PRO A 217 -3.97 1.89 -4.59
CA PRO A 217 -4.86 1.58 -3.48
C PRO A 217 -6.33 1.80 -3.83
N ALA A 218 -6.64 2.74 -4.74
CA ALA A 218 -8.00 3.02 -5.18
C ALA A 218 -8.57 1.89 -6.06
N SER A 219 -7.76 1.16 -6.83
CA SER A 219 -8.19 -0.01 -7.59
C SER A 219 -8.43 -1.20 -6.68
N MET A 220 -7.57 -1.35 -5.66
CA MET A 220 -7.72 -2.33 -4.59
C MET A 220 -8.94 -2.06 -3.72
N LEU A 221 -9.13 -0.80 -3.30
CA LEU A 221 -10.32 -0.33 -2.59
C LEU A 221 -11.53 -0.40 -3.50
N ALA A 222 -11.45 -0.15 -4.81
CA ALA A 222 -12.57 -0.37 -5.73
C ALA A 222 -12.93 -1.86 -5.82
N GLY A 223 -11.96 -2.78 -5.81
CA GLY A 223 -12.20 -4.22 -5.68
C GLY A 223 -12.84 -4.60 -4.35
N PHE A 224 -12.30 -4.10 -3.24
CA PHE A 224 -12.87 -4.27 -1.89
C PHE A 224 -14.26 -3.62 -1.77
N HIS A 225 -14.49 -2.43 -2.34
CA HIS A 225 -15.76 -1.73 -2.34
C HIS A 225 -16.75 -2.39 -3.30
N ALA A 226 -16.33 -2.98 -4.42
CA ALA A 226 -17.19 -3.80 -5.26
C ALA A 226 -17.65 -5.08 -4.52
N ALA A 227 -16.75 -5.71 -3.75
CA ALA A 227 -17.08 -6.82 -2.86
C ALA A 227 -18.04 -6.40 -1.72
N ASN A 228 -17.90 -5.18 -1.19
CA ASN A 228 -18.72 -4.68 -0.06
C ASN A 228 -19.94 -3.83 -0.46
N ARG A 229 -20.15 -3.50 -1.76
CA ARG A 229 -21.31 -2.71 -2.25
C ARG A 229 -22.46 -3.56 -2.78
N LEU A 230 -22.27 -4.85 -3.00
CA LEU A 230 -23.34 -5.72 -3.52
C LEU A 230 -24.32 -6.24 -2.45
N THR A 231 -24.15 -5.85 -1.19
CA THR A 231 -25.18 -6.01 -0.15
C THR A 231 -26.34 -5.02 -0.26
N ASP A 232 -26.29 -4.03 -1.17
CA ASP A 232 -27.38 -3.05 -1.39
C ASP A 232 -28.10 -3.20 -2.75
N ALA A 233 -27.91 -4.29 -3.50
CA ALA A 233 -28.73 -4.59 -4.69
C ALA A 233 -30.05 -5.33 -4.37
N GLN A 234 -30.54 -5.23 -3.12
CA GLN A 234 -31.94 -5.50 -2.79
C GLN A 234 -32.61 -4.26 -2.20
N PHE A 235 -33.08 -3.39 -3.10
CA PHE A 235 -34.38 -2.75 -2.94
C PHE A 235 -35.14 -3.09 -4.23
N ILE A 236 -35.98 -4.14 -4.18
CA ILE A 236 -37.45 -4.02 -4.15
C ILE A 236 -37.95 -3.14 -5.30
N ASP A 237 -38.43 -3.77 -6.37
CA ASP A 237 -39.85 -4.13 -6.48
C ASP A 237 -39.99 -5.65 -6.63
#